data_AF-A0AA85J6C2-F1
#
_entry.id   AF-A0AA85J6C2-F1
#
_cell.length_a   1.000
_cell.length_b   1.000
_cell.length_c   1.000
_cell.angle_alpha   90.00
_cell.angle_beta   90.00
_cell.angle_gamma   90.00
#
_symmetry.space_group_name_H-M   'P 1'
#
loop_
_entity.id
_entity.type
_entity.pdbx_description
1 polymer ?
#
loop_
_entity_poly.entity_id
_entity_poly.type
_entity_poly.pdbx_seq_one_letter_code
_entity_poly.pdbx_strand_id
1 'polypeptide(L)'
;MGSPLGQIMADFSLEKLQKAPLRDVAYNLDFYCRYVDDIFTVVKKESETRDILEKFNKAHPGISFTKEEEENDSISFRDVLMTERTHRTYFNWTIYLLSELRTDTI
;
A
#
# COMPACT_ATOMS: atom_id res chain seq x y z
N MET A 1 -10.68 -9.56 12.44
CA MET A 1 -9.32 -9.29 12.94
C MET A 1 -9.02 -10.19 14.14
N GLY A 2 -8.12 -11.17 13.98
CA GLY A 2 -7.73 -12.10 15.05
C GLY A 2 -6.46 -11.62 15.75
N SER A 3 -6.52 -11.51 17.08
CA SER A 3 -5.47 -11.05 18.01
C SER A 3 -5.09 -9.55 17.94
N PRO A 4 -5.21 -8.79 19.05
CA PRO A 4 -4.75 -7.40 19.14
C PRO A 4 -3.23 -7.28 19.02
N LEU A 5 -2.47 -8.34 19.32
CA LEU A 5 -1.02 -8.34 19.20
C LEU A 5 -0.56 -8.35 17.74
N GLY A 6 -1.29 -9.04 16.85
CA GLY A 6 -0.96 -9.08 15.42
C GLY A 6 -1.00 -7.70 14.78
N GLN A 7 -2.01 -6.90 15.13
CA GLN A 7 -2.16 -5.53 14.61
C GLN A 7 -1.00 -4.63 15.07
N ILE A 8 -0.60 -4.71 16.34
CA ILE A 8 0.52 -3.93 16.87
C ILE A 8 1.83 -4.31 16.17
N MET A 9 2.04 -5.61 15.92
CA MET A 9 3.24 -6.10 15.23
C MET A 9 3.28 -5.67 13.76
N ALA A 10 2.14 -5.67 13.08
CA ALA A 10 2.03 -5.18 11.70
C ALA A 10 2.33 -3.68 11.62
N ASP A 11 1.71 -2.88 12.49
CA ASP A 11 1.91 -1.44 12.54
C ASP A 11 3.38 -1.07 12.83
N PHE A 12 3.99 -1.73 13.81
CA PHE A 12 5.40 -1.55 14.14
C PHE A 12 6.33 -1.92 12.97
N SER A 13 6.06 -3.04 12.30
CA SER A 13 6.88 -3.51 11.17
C SER A 13 6.83 -2.54 10.00
N LEU A 14 5.64 -2.08 9.63
CA LEU A 14 5.47 -1.11 8.55
C LEU A 14 6.02 0.27 8.91
N GLU A 15 5.89 0.72 10.15
CA GLU A 15 6.50 1.98 10.60
C GLU A 15 8.02 1.94 10.45
N LYS A 16 8.65 0.81 10.79
CA LYS A 16 10.10 0.62 10.61
C LYS A 16 10.50 0.63 9.13
N LEU A 17 9.73 0.00 8.26
CA LEU A 17 9.99 0.00 6.81
C LEU A 17 9.80 1.40 6.20
N GLN A 18 8.79 2.13 6.65
CA GLN A 18 8.50 3.47 6.14
C GLN A 18 9.60 4.48 6.53
N LYS A 19 10.21 4.36 7.71
CA LYS A 19 11.23 5.31 8.18
C LYS A 19 12.60 5.16 7.51
N ALA A 20 12.93 3.97 7.02
CA ALA A 20 14.26 3.69 6.46
C ALA A 20 14.20 3.24 4.99
N PRO A 21 13.86 1.97 4.66
CA PRO A 21 13.97 1.49 3.27
C PRO A 21 12.96 2.12 2.30
N LEU A 22 11.82 2.60 2.81
CA LEU A 22 10.74 3.13 1.96
C LEU A 22 10.51 4.64 2.10
N ARG A 23 11.34 5.32 2.89
CA ARG A 23 11.17 6.75 3.18
C ARG A 23 11.14 7.58 1.91
N ASP A 24 12.12 7.38 1.03
CA ASP A 24 12.24 8.15 -0.20
C ASP A 24 11.14 7.78 -1.20
N VAL A 25 10.69 6.52 -1.21
CA VAL A 25 9.59 6.10 -2.07
C VAL A 25 8.30 6.77 -1.60
N ALA A 26 7.98 6.69 -0.31
CA ALA A 26 6.79 7.30 0.28
C ALA A 26 6.76 8.82 0.11
N TYR A 27 7.91 9.49 0.22
CA TYR A 27 8.02 10.95 0.07
C TYR A 27 7.82 11.44 -1.37
N ASN A 28 8.12 10.60 -2.36
CA ASN A 28 7.99 10.94 -3.77
C ASN A 28 6.60 10.68 -4.35
N LEU A 29 5.69 10.08 -3.58
CA LEU A 29 4.31 9.83 -3.99
C LEU A 29 3.47 11.08 -3.79
N ASP A 30 2.57 11.37 -4.72
CA ASP A 30 1.69 12.54 -4.62
C ASP A 30 0.75 12.43 -3.40
N PHE A 31 0.37 11.21 -3.05
CA PHE A 31 -0.40 10.90 -1.86
C PHE A 31 0.01 9.55 -1.29
N TYR A 32 0.20 9.47 0.02
CA TYR A 32 0.49 8.24 0.74
C TYR A 32 -0.23 8.27 2.10
N CYS A 33 -1.05 7.26 2.35
CA CYS A 33 -1.78 7.06 3.59
C CYS A 33 -1.64 5.61 4.05
N ARG A 34 -1.48 5.38 5.36
CA ARG A 34 -1.37 4.04 5.94
C ARG A 34 -2.47 3.84 6.97
N TYR A 35 -3.09 2.66 6.96
CA TYR A 35 -4.00 2.18 8.00
C TYR A 35 -3.54 0.80 8.47
N VAL A 36 -2.87 0.75 9.63
CA VAL A 36 -2.26 -0.47 10.20
C VAL A 36 -1.37 -1.17 9.17
N ASP A 37 -1.87 -2.22 8.53
CA ASP A 37 -1.27 -3.12 7.54
C ASP A 37 -1.55 -2.75 6.07
N ASP A 38 -2.51 -1.85 5.82
CA ASP A 38 -2.85 -1.40 4.47
C ASP A 38 -2.26 -0.03 4.17
N ILE A 39 -1.88 0.18 2.92
CA ILE A 39 -1.35 1.45 2.42
C ILE A 39 -2.17 1.87 1.21
N PHE A 40 -2.73 3.08 1.23
CA PHE A 40 -3.33 3.76 0.09
C PHE A 40 -2.31 4.74 -0.50
N THR A 41 -2.02 4.66 -1.80
CA THR A 41 -1.20 5.67 -2.48
C THR A 41 -1.79 6.07 -3.83
N VAL A 42 -1.65 7.34 -4.19
CA VAL A 42 -1.95 7.81 -5.55
C VAL A 42 -0.67 7.87 -6.37
N VAL A 43 -0.70 7.26 -7.54
CA VAL A 43 0.41 7.29 -8.52
C VAL A 43 -0.12 7.91 -9.81
N LYS A 44 0.73 8.35 -10.75
CA LYS A 44 0.32 8.93 -12.05
C LYS A 44 0.53 8.01 -13.26
N LYS A 45 1.48 7.07 -13.13
CA LYS A 45 1.96 6.04 -14.07
C LYS A 45 1.58 4.60 -13.69
N GLU A 46 0.88 3.79 -14.48
CA GLU A 46 0.81 2.32 -14.23
C GLU A 46 2.20 1.68 -14.14
N SER A 47 3.11 2.14 -14.99
CA SER A 47 4.47 1.63 -15.02
C SER A 47 5.17 1.89 -13.67
N GLU A 48 4.89 3.03 -13.05
CA GLU A 48 5.46 3.42 -11.75
C GLU A 48 4.87 2.55 -10.64
N THR A 49 3.61 2.11 -10.74
CA THR A 49 2.97 1.20 -9.79
C THR A 49 3.75 -0.11 -9.63
N ARG A 50 4.22 -0.71 -10.73
CA ARG A 50 5.01 -1.94 -10.68
C ARG A 50 6.36 -1.71 -10.00
N ASP A 51 7.03 -0.62 -10.35
CA ASP A 51 8.33 -0.28 -9.78
C ASP A 51 8.24 0.01 -8.28
N ILE A 52 7.16 0.68 -7.85
CA ILE A 52 6.86 0.91 -6.44
C ILE A 52 6.64 -0.42 -5.74
N LEU A 53 5.75 -1.27 -6.25
CA LEU A 53 5.48 -2.59 -5.67
C LEU A 53 6.75 -3.44 -5.51
N GLU A 54 7.63 -3.42 -6.50
CA GLU A 54 8.92 -4.11 -6.42
C GLU A 54 9.84 -3.52 -5.35
N LYS A 55 9.93 -2.20 -5.22
CA LYS A 55 10.73 -1.55 -4.16
C LYS A 55 10.20 -1.90 -2.77
N PHE A 56 8.88 -1.93 -2.62
CA PHE A 56 8.21 -2.35 -1.37
C PHE A 56 8.53 -3.82 -1.03
N ASN A 57 8.38 -4.73 -1.98
CA ASN A 57 8.73 -6.14 -1.78
C ASN A 57 10.23 -6.37 -1.53
N LYS A 58 11.11 -5.53 -2.08
CA LYS A 58 12.56 -5.58 -1.82
C LYS A 58 12.96 -5.02 -0.45
N ALA A 59 12.08 -4.26 0.21
CA ALA A 59 12.39 -3.63 1.49
C ALA A 59 12.55 -4.63 2.64
N HIS A 60 11.86 -5.78 2.58
CA HIS A 60 11.97 -6.80 3.61
C HIS A 60 11.62 -8.21 3.08
N PRO A 61 12.50 -9.21 3.24
CA PRO A 61 12.28 -10.55 2.67
C PRO A 61 11.12 -11.34 3.32
N GLY A 62 10.73 -10.97 4.54
CA GLY A 62 9.62 -11.62 5.27
C GLY A 62 8.26 -10.95 5.11
N ILE A 63 8.17 -9.86 4.35
CA ILE A 63 6.92 -9.13 4.12
C ILE A 63 6.69 -9.05 2.61
N SER A 64 5.56 -9.59 2.17
CA SER A 64 5.13 -9.47 0.79
C SER A 64 4.05 -8.40 0.70
N PHE A 65 4.27 -7.43 -0.17
CA PHE A 65 3.28 -6.44 -0.57
C PHE A 65 2.59 -6.91 -1.85
N THR A 66 1.26 -6.88 -1.88
CA THR A 66 0.47 -7.04 -3.11
C THR A 66 -0.01 -5.68 -3.61
N LYS A 67 -0.61 -5.61 -4.80
CA LYS A 67 -1.30 -4.40 -5.26
C LYS A 67 -2.75 -4.70 -5.61
N GLU A 68 -3.62 -3.75 -5.31
CA GLU A 68 -4.95 -3.64 -5.91
C GLU A 68 -5.06 -2.31 -6.63
N GLU A 69 -5.77 -2.31 -7.75
CA GLU A 69 -5.97 -1.15 -8.62
C GLU A 69 -7.45 -0.80 -8.66
N GLU A 70 -7.76 0.46 -8.99
CA GLU A 70 -9.14 0.89 -9.14
C GLU A 70 -9.82 0.21 -10.32
N GLU A 71 -11.13 -0.01 -10.19
CA GLU A 71 -11.96 -0.58 -11.23
C GLU A 71 -13.25 0.25 -11.35
N ASN A 72 -13.63 0.63 -12.57
CA ASN A 72 -14.82 1.45 -12.85
C ASN A 72 -14.85 2.77 -12.04
N ASP A 73 -13.74 3.51 -12.04
CA ASP A 73 -13.59 4.79 -11.33
C ASP A 73 -13.84 4.70 -9.82
N SER A 74 -13.66 3.49 -9.27
CA SER A 74 -13.94 3.18 -7.87
C SER A 74 -12.90 2.25 -7.30
N ILE A 75 -12.60 2.43 -6.01
CA ILE A 75 -11.66 1.57 -5.31
C ILE A 75 -12.05 1.48 -3.84
N SER A 76 -11.99 0.28 -3.27
CA SER A 76 -12.37 0.05 -1.87
C SER A 76 -11.13 0.06 -0.97
N PHE A 77 -11.05 0.99 -0.03
CA PHE A 77 -10.06 0.96 1.04
C PHE A 77 -10.71 0.48 2.33
N ARG A 78 -10.45 -0.77 2.74
CA ARG A 78 -11.14 -1.40 3.87
C ARG A 78 -12.66 -1.28 3.69
N ASP A 79 -13.34 -0.63 4.65
CA ASP A 79 -14.79 -0.44 4.66
C ASP A 79 -15.24 0.87 3.98
N VAL A 80 -14.34 1.53 3.24
CA VAL A 80 -14.60 2.82 2.58
C VAL A 80 -14.46 2.67 1.07
N LEU A 81 -15.57 2.83 0.35
CA LEU A 81 -15.55 2.94 -1.10
C LEU A 81 -15.19 4.38 -1.51
N MET A 82 -14.09 4.52 -2.23
CA MET A 82 -13.66 5.78 -2.84
C MET A 82 -14.09 5.78 -4.30
N THR A 83 -14.72 6.87 -4.74
CA THR A 83 -15.17 7.03 -6.13
C THR A 83 -14.73 8.38 -6.68
N GLU A 84 -14.35 8.39 -7.96
CA GLU A 84 -14.02 9.64 -8.64
C GLU A 84 -15.32 10.43 -8.93
N ARG A 85 -15.44 11.65 -8.39
CA ARG A 85 -16.66 12.46 -8.53
C ARG A 85 -16.73 13.29 -9.81
N THR A 86 -15.68 13.34 -10.62
CA THR A 86 -15.62 14.27 -11.76
C THR A 86 -14.79 13.71 -12.91
N HIS A 87 -15.42 13.33 -14.02
CA HIS A 87 -14.77 13.00 -15.32
C HIS A 87 -14.02 14.19 -15.97
N ARG A 88 -13.30 15.01 -15.21
CA ARG A 88 -12.62 16.22 -15.72
C ARG A 88 -11.17 16.37 -15.32
N THR A 89 -10.61 15.43 -14.58
CA THR A 89 -9.17 15.42 -14.33
C THR A 89 -8.79 13.98 -14.16
N TYR A 90 -8.25 13.39 -15.23
CA TYR A 90 -7.62 12.07 -15.22
C TYR A 90 -6.63 11.99 -14.05
N PHE A 91 -7.13 11.52 -12.91
CA PHE A 91 -6.33 11.02 -11.83
C PHE A 91 -6.81 9.59 -11.58
N ASN A 92 -6.55 8.71 -12.57
CA ASN A 92 -6.00 7.41 -12.18
C ASN A 92 -4.80 7.77 -11.27
N TRP A 93 -4.43 7.09 -10.19
CA TRP A 93 -4.32 5.66 -9.96
C TRP A 93 -4.34 5.47 -8.43
N THR A 94 -4.78 4.34 -7.90
CA THR A 94 -4.53 3.98 -6.50
C THR A 94 -3.93 2.58 -6.40
N ILE A 95 -2.87 2.44 -5.59
CA ILE A 95 -2.26 1.14 -5.25
C ILE A 95 -2.56 0.85 -3.78
N TYR A 96 -3.15 -0.30 -3.49
CA TYR A 96 -3.13 -0.86 -2.13
C TYR A 96 -1.98 -1.80 -1.91
N LEU A 97 -1.10 -1.50 -0.96
CA LEU A 97 -0.05 -2.43 -0.57
C LEU A 97 -0.46 -3.19 0.70
N LEU A 98 -1.01 -4.40 0.54
CA LEU A 98 -1.32 -5.31 1.65
C LEU A 98 -0.04 -6.02 2.09
N SER A 99 0.37 -5.86 3.35
CA SER A 99 1.48 -6.62 3.91
C SER A 99 1.00 -7.93 4.51
N GLU A 100 1.30 -9.07 3.87
CA GLU A 100 1.19 -10.37 4.52
C GLU A 100 2.55 -10.76 5.12
N LEU A 101 2.55 -11.10 6.42
CA LEU A 101 3.71 -11.74 7.04
C LEU A 101 3.80 -13.16 6.49
N ARG A 102 4.91 -13.45 5.81
CA ARG A 102 5.17 -14.79 5.31
C ARG A 102 5.47 -15.73 6.48
N THR A 103 4.46 -16.45 6.97
CA THR A 103 4.66 -17.57 7.90
C THR A 103 5.03 -18.83 7.12
N ASP A 104 6.22 -18.83 6.51
CA ASP A 104 6.82 -20.09 6.07
C ASP A 104 7.35 -20.78 7.34
N THR A 105 6.53 -21.68 7.88
CA THR A 105 6.94 -22.62 8.93
C THR A 105 7.80 -23.69 8.27
N ILE A 106 8.92 -24.00 8.94
CA ILE A 106 9.93 -25.03 8.60
C ILE A 106 9.28 -26.39 8.33
#